data_AF-A0A2E7RXC3-F1
#
_entry.id   AF-A0A2E7RXC3-F1
#
_cell.length_a   1.000
_cell.length_b   1.000
_cell.length_c   1.000
_cell.angle_alpha   90.00
_cell.angle_beta   90.00
_cell.angle_gamma   90.00
#
_symmetry.space_group_name_H-M   'P 1'
#
loop_
_entity.id
_entity.type
_entity.pdbx_description
1 polymer ?
#
loop_
_entity_poly.entity_id
_entity_poly.type
_entity_poly.pdbx_seq_one_letter_code
_entity_poly.pdbx_strand_id
1 'polypeptide(L)'
;MIGMIEAGVVELGPLQNLVDAVGQILLGLKQILTVLATEVFSAPVLPILVWSLFWLFAVDWTRLRQVILKGGWLGVVLVGVVMVIIWQQVVPEAEVVLGLEVNGYIEKMVYVTALFTVMFVCGAIQLTGCCARCCPAPVTEPDAGHDH
;
A
#
# COMPACT_ATOMS: atom_id res chain seq x y z
N MET A 1 -51.94 -31.90 26.83
CA MET A 1 -50.46 -32.02 26.81
C MET A 1 -49.84 -31.80 25.42
N ILE A 2 -50.63 -31.70 24.33
CA ILE A 2 -50.11 -31.44 22.97
C ILE A 2 -49.97 -29.93 22.66
N GLY A 3 -50.85 -29.07 23.20
CA GLY A 3 -50.79 -27.61 22.93
C GLY A 3 -49.68 -26.82 23.65
N MET A 4 -49.05 -27.36 24.71
CA MET A 4 -47.91 -26.70 25.37
C MET A 4 -46.58 -26.87 24.63
N ILE A 5 -46.48 -27.86 23.73
CA ILE A 5 -45.26 -28.13 22.96
C ILE A 5 -45.18 -27.16 21.77
N GLU A 6 -46.30 -26.86 21.11
CA GLU A 6 -46.31 -25.91 19.98
C GLU A 6 -46.03 -24.47 20.41
N ALA A 7 -46.55 -24.02 21.57
CA ALA A 7 -46.27 -22.68 22.08
C ALA A 7 -44.78 -22.47 22.43
N GLY A 8 -44.11 -23.49 22.98
CA GLY A 8 -42.67 -23.43 23.27
C GLY A 8 -41.80 -23.43 22.01
N VAL A 9 -42.20 -24.14 20.96
CA VAL A 9 -41.49 -24.17 19.67
C VAL A 9 -41.63 -22.85 18.91
N VAL A 10 -42.78 -22.17 19.03
CA VAL A 10 -43.03 -20.88 18.36
C VAL A 10 -42.24 -19.72 18.99
N GLU A 11 -41.98 -19.72 20.30
CA GLU A 11 -41.15 -18.68 20.95
C GLU A 11 -39.64 -18.91 20.80
N LEU A 12 -39.19 -20.16 20.62
CA LEU A 12 -37.77 -20.47 20.38
C LEU A 12 -37.33 -20.20 18.94
N GLY A 13 -38.24 -20.25 17.96
CA GLY A 13 -37.94 -19.97 16.55
C GLY A 13 -37.38 -18.56 16.27
N PRO A 14 -37.98 -17.48 16.81
CA PRO A 14 -37.45 -16.12 16.68
C PRO A 14 -36.06 -15.95 17.28
N LEU A 15 -35.79 -16.57 18.43
CA LEU A 15 -34.49 -16.49 19.10
C LEU A 15 -33.43 -17.27 18.31
N GLN A 16 -33.79 -18.43 17.76
CA GLN A 16 -32.93 -19.24 16.89
C GLN A 16 -32.53 -18.45 15.63
N ASN A 17 -33.49 -17.79 14.98
CA ASN A 17 -33.25 -16.94 13.81
C ASN A 17 -32.32 -15.76 14.14
N LEU A 18 -32.46 -15.17 15.33
CA LEU A 18 -31.60 -14.08 15.79
C LEU A 18 -30.16 -14.56 16.02
N VAL A 19 -29.99 -15.72 16.66
CA VAL A 19 -28.68 -16.35 16.90
C VAL A 19 -28.01 -16.73 15.58
N ASP A 20 -28.75 -17.28 14.63
CA ASP A 20 -28.23 -17.63 13.31
C ASP A 20 -27.82 -16.39 12.51
N ALA A 21 -28.62 -15.32 12.56
CA ALA A 21 -28.29 -14.05 11.89
C ALA A 21 -27.02 -13.41 12.49
N VAL A 22 -26.90 -13.36 13.82
CA VAL A 22 -25.71 -12.84 14.50
C VAL A 22 -24.48 -13.72 14.20
N GLY A 23 -24.66 -15.04 14.17
CA GLY A 23 -23.62 -16.00 13.79
C GLY A 23 -23.14 -15.79 12.35
N GLN A 24 -24.06 -15.56 11.41
CA GLN A 24 -23.73 -15.25 10.02
C GLN A 24 -22.99 -13.92 9.87
N ILE A 25 -23.37 -12.88 10.62
CA ILE A 25 -22.67 -11.59 10.59
C ILE A 25 -21.23 -11.77 11.11
N LEU A 26 -21.04 -12.49 12.21
CA LEU A 26 -19.71 -12.76 12.78
C LEU A 26 -18.84 -13.61 11.83
N LEU A 27 -19.41 -14.62 11.19
CA LEU A 27 -18.72 -15.42 10.19
C LEU A 27 -18.35 -14.58 8.96
N GLY A 28 -19.27 -13.73 8.47
CA GLY A 28 -19.02 -12.81 7.38
C GLY A 28 -17.89 -11.83 7.72
N LEU A 29 -17.90 -11.25 8.92
CA LEU A 29 -16.84 -10.36 9.39
C LEU A 29 -15.48 -11.08 9.49
N LYS A 30 -15.46 -12.30 10.05
CA LYS A 30 -14.26 -13.13 10.11
C LYS A 30 -13.74 -13.42 8.71
N GLN A 31 -14.62 -13.72 7.76
CA GLN A 31 -14.25 -14.03 6.38
C GLN A 31 -13.66 -12.81 5.68
N ILE A 32 -14.25 -11.63 5.86
CA ILE A 32 -13.70 -10.36 5.36
C ILE A 32 -12.31 -10.13 5.96
N LEU A 33 -12.15 -10.26 7.27
CA LEU A 33 -10.85 -10.10 7.95
C LEU A 33 -9.80 -11.10 7.43
N THR A 34 -10.18 -12.37 7.24
CA THR A 34 -9.25 -13.37 6.71
C THR A 34 -8.86 -13.08 5.28
N VAL A 35 -9.81 -12.70 4.41
CA VAL A 35 -9.50 -12.35 3.02
C VAL A 35 -8.59 -11.12 2.98
N LEU A 36 -8.90 -10.08 3.75
CA LEU A 36 -8.07 -8.87 3.82
C LEU A 36 -6.66 -9.19 4.33
N ALA A 37 -6.55 -10.01 5.38
CA ALA A 37 -5.27 -10.43 5.91
C ALA A 37 -4.49 -11.27 4.89
N THR A 38 -5.13 -12.25 4.26
CA THR A 38 -4.48 -13.08 3.24
C THR A 38 -4.00 -12.20 2.09
N GLU A 39 -4.84 -11.34 1.51
CA GLU A 39 -4.42 -10.42 0.44
C GLU A 39 -3.27 -9.49 0.87
N VAL A 40 -3.30 -8.94 2.08
CA VAL A 40 -2.21 -8.07 2.56
C VAL A 40 -0.90 -8.84 2.77
N PHE A 41 -0.96 -10.09 3.26
CA PHE A 41 0.22 -10.89 3.58
C PHE A 41 0.73 -11.76 2.42
N SER A 42 -0.12 -12.18 1.49
CA SER A 42 0.23 -13.08 0.37
C SER A 42 0.36 -12.35 -0.96
N ALA A 43 -0.32 -11.22 -1.17
CA ALA A 43 -0.13 -10.41 -2.37
C ALA A 43 1.09 -9.49 -2.21
N PRO A 44 1.69 -8.95 -3.29
CA PRO A 44 2.81 -8.01 -3.23
C PRO A 44 2.42 -6.63 -2.65
N VAL A 45 1.34 -6.55 -1.86
CA VAL A 45 0.81 -5.36 -1.20
C VAL A 45 1.70 -4.91 -0.06
N LEU A 46 2.23 -5.82 0.75
CA LEU A 46 3.08 -5.47 1.89
C LEU A 46 4.36 -4.72 1.48
N PRO A 47 5.13 -5.16 0.47
CA PRO A 47 6.24 -4.38 -0.07
C PRO A 47 5.83 -2.98 -0.56
N ILE A 48 4.68 -2.86 -1.22
CA ILE A 48 4.18 -1.57 -1.73
C ILE A 48 3.77 -0.65 -0.57
N LEU A 49 3.13 -1.17 0.48
CA LEU A 49 2.79 -0.42 1.68
C LEU A 49 4.04 0.06 2.40
N VAL A 50 5.03 -0.81 2.60
CA VAL A 50 6.31 -0.45 3.23
C VAL A 50 7.03 0.62 2.41
N TRP A 51 7.07 0.47 1.08
CA TRP A 51 7.63 1.47 0.16
C TRP A 51 6.91 2.82 0.31
N SER A 52 5.58 2.81 0.29
CA SER A 52 4.75 4.02 0.42
C SER A 52 4.98 4.70 1.77
N LEU A 53 4.99 3.95 2.87
CA LEU A 53 5.21 4.49 4.22
C LEU A 53 6.62 5.05 4.38
N PHE A 54 7.64 4.37 3.83
CA PHE A 54 9.02 4.87 3.83
C PHE A 54 9.10 6.23 3.13
N TRP A 55 8.54 6.35 1.92
CA TRP A 55 8.56 7.62 1.20
C TRP A 55 7.64 8.68 1.82
N LEU A 56 6.59 8.29 2.54
CA LEU A 56 5.66 9.21 3.19
C LEU A 56 6.15 9.76 4.54
N PHE A 57 6.98 9.01 5.27
CA PHE A 57 7.38 9.39 6.64
C PHE A 57 8.90 9.50 6.84
N ALA A 58 9.72 8.75 6.11
CA ALA A 58 11.16 8.72 6.33
C ALA A 58 11.92 9.74 5.48
N VAL A 59 11.37 10.15 4.34
CA VAL A 59 12.07 10.99 3.36
C VAL A 59 11.61 12.45 3.45
N ASP A 60 12.56 13.36 3.61
CA ASP A 60 12.31 14.80 3.51
C ASP A 60 12.26 15.25 2.04
N TRP A 61 11.04 15.44 1.55
CA TRP A 61 10.77 15.85 0.18
C TRP A 61 11.17 17.29 -0.14
N THR A 62 11.30 18.15 0.87
CA THR A 62 11.74 19.54 0.65
C THR A 62 13.20 19.54 0.20
N ARG A 63 14.05 18.79 0.89
CA ARG A 63 15.47 18.61 0.54
C ARG A 63 15.63 17.83 -0.77
N LEU A 64 14.89 16.73 -0.92
CA LEU A 64 14.94 15.90 -2.12
C LEU A 64 14.55 16.70 -3.38
N ARG A 65 13.49 17.52 -3.30
CA ARG A 65 13.07 18.40 -4.40
C ARG A 65 14.17 19.38 -4.79
N GLN A 66 14.85 20.00 -3.82
CA GLN A 66 15.96 20.90 -4.12
C GLN A 66 17.11 20.19 -4.83
N VAL A 67 17.44 18.96 -4.43
CA VAL A 67 18.47 18.14 -5.09
C VAL A 67 18.07 17.81 -6.53
N ILE A 68 16.81 17.42 -6.76
CA ILE A 68 16.31 17.12 -8.11
C ILE A 68 16.36 18.36 -9.00
N LEU A 69 15.91 19.52 -8.49
CA LEU A 69 15.94 20.79 -9.22
C LEU A 69 17.36 21.28 -9.53
N LYS A 70 18.35 20.95 -8.70
CA LYS A 70 19.78 21.23 -8.93
C LYS A 70 20.44 20.26 -9.94
N GLY A 71 19.67 19.36 -10.56
CA GLY A 71 20.17 18.41 -11.56
C GLY A 71 20.35 16.98 -11.05
N GLY A 72 19.97 16.68 -9.80
CA GLY A 72 20.06 15.33 -9.21
C GLY A 72 19.10 14.29 -9.77
N TRP A 73 18.32 14.62 -10.81
CA TRP A 73 17.37 13.71 -11.45
C TRP A 73 18.06 12.49 -12.10
N LEU A 74 19.31 12.64 -12.55
CA LEU A 74 20.08 11.53 -13.14
C LEU A 74 20.26 10.37 -12.14
N GLY A 75 20.46 10.68 -10.85
CA GLY A 75 20.56 9.66 -9.81
C GLY A 75 19.28 8.85 -9.68
N VAL A 76 18.12 9.51 -9.75
CA VAL A 76 16.81 8.84 -9.69
C VAL A 76 16.61 7.91 -10.88
N VAL A 77 16.96 8.37 -12.09
CA VAL A 77 16.87 7.55 -13.31
C VAL A 77 17.82 6.35 -13.23
N LEU A 78 19.05 6.56 -12.76
CA LEU A 78 20.03 5.49 -12.61
C LEU A 78 19.55 4.42 -11.62
N VAL A 79 18.99 4.83 -10.48
CA VAL A 79 18.37 3.91 -9.52
C VAL A 79 17.26 3.09 -10.17
N GLY A 80 16.43 3.73 -11.01
CA GLY A 80 15.40 3.04 -11.78
C GLY A 80 15.93 1.96 -12.70
N VAL A 81 16.93 2.31 -13.51
CA VAL A 81 17.55 1.37 -14.46
C VAL A 81 18.20 0.19 -13.72
N VAL A 82 18.95 0.46 -12.65
CA VAL A 82 19.59 -0.58 -11.84
C VAL A 82 18.54 -1.49 -11.21
N MET A 83 17.44 -0.94 -10.69
CA MET A 83 16.34 -1.70 -10.11
C MET A 83 15.70 -2.66 -11.13
N VAL A 84 15.47 -2.21 -12.36
CA VAL A 84 14.94 -3.06 -13.45
C VAL A 84 15.91 -4.18 -13.80
N ILE A 85 17.21 -3.88 -13.92
CA ILE A 85 18.25 -4.88 -14.21
C ILE A 85 18.28 -5.92 -13.10
N ILE A 86 18.34 -5.49 -11.83
CA ILE A 86 18.34 -6.40 -10.68
C ILE A 86 17.08 -7.28 -10.71
N TRP A 87 15.89 -6.70 -10.95
CA TRP A 87 14.67 -7.49 -10.96
C TRP A 87 14.63 -8.52 -12.07
N GLN A 88 15.14 -8.17 -13.26
CA GLN A 88 15.29 -9.12 -14.36
C GLN A 88 16.29 -10.24 -14.04
N GLN A 89 17.31 -10.01 -13.22
CA GLN A 89 18.20 -11.08 -12.75
C GLN A 89 17.53 -11.98 -11.70
N VAL A 90 16.64 -11.44 -10.88
CA VAL A 90 15.93 -12.21 -9.83
C VAL A 90 14.80 -13.05 -10.43
N VAL A 91 14.00 -12.45 -11.34
CA VAL A 91 12.91 -13.13 -12.05
C VAL A 91 13.06 -12.84 -13.55
N PRO A 92 13.74 -13.73 -14.30
CA PRO A 92 13.99 -13.55 -15.73
C PRO A 92 12.80 -13.95 -16.60
N GLU A 93 11.78 -14.58 -16.03
CA GLU A 93 10.61 -15.06 -16.76
C GLU A 93 9.76 -13.89 -17.24
N ALA A 94 9.32 -13.96 -18.49
CA ALA A 94 8.37 -13.02 -19.07
C ALA A 94 6.95 -13.47 -18.72
N GLU A 95 6.16 -12.62 -18.07
CA GLU A 95 4.76 -12.94 -17.78
C GLU A 95 3.87 -12.57 -18.97
N VAL A 96 2.84 -13.40 -19.20
CA VAL A 96 1.85 -13.14 -20.24
C VAL A 96 0.89 -12.07 -19.74
N VAL A 97 1.15 -10.81 -20.09
CA VAL A 97 0.30 -9.67 -19.73
C VAL A 97 -0.79 -9.51 -20.81
N LEU A 98 -2.06 -9.68 -20.44
CA LEU A 98 -3.23 -9.52 -21.32
C LEU A 98 -3.23 -10.45 -22.56
N GLY A 99 -2.59 -11.63 -22.47
CA GLY A 99 -2.52 -12.59 -23.57
C GLY A 99 -1.45 -12.29 -24.63
N LEU A 100 -0.62 -11.27 -24.42
CA LEU A 100 0.58 -11.02 -25.23
C LEU A 100 1.84 -11.34 -24.42
N GLU A 101 2.80 -11.99 -25.07
CA GLU A 101 4.15 -12.15 -24.52
C GLU A 101 4.85 -10.78 -24.58
N VAL A 102 4.86 -10.08 -23.45
CA VAL A 102 5.60 -8.83 -23.31
C VAL A 102 7.02 -9.18 -22.87
N ASN A 103 8.02 -8.50 -23.45
CA ASN A 103 9.41 -8.67 -23.02
C ASN A 103 9.51 -8.37 -21.51
N GLY A 104 10.10 -9.28 -20.73
CA GLY A 104 10.23 -9.14 -19.27
C GLY A 104 10.84 -7.80 -18.84
N TYR A 105 11.77 -7.25 -19.61
CA TYR A 105 12.31 -5.91 -19.34
C TYR A 105 11.24 -4.81 -19.39
N ILE A 106 10.32 -4.86 -20.34
CA ILE A 106 9.25 -3.86 -20.48
C ILE A 106 8.29 -3.97 -19.30
N GLU A 107 7.92 -5.19 -18.92
CA GLU A 107 7.07 -5.44 -17.77
C GLU A 107 7.68 -4.87 -16.48
N LYS A 108 8.96 -5.17 -16.19
CA LYS A 108 9.64 -4.64 -15.00
C LYS A 108 9.86 -3.13 -15.08
N MET A 109 10.09 -2.56 -16.27
CA MET A 109 10.12 -1.09 -16.45
C MET A 109 8.79 -0.45 -16.05
N VAL A 110 7.65 -1.05 -16.41
CA VAL A 110 6.33 -0.57 -16.01
C VAL A 110 6.15 -0.65 -14.49
N TYR A 111 6.53 -1.77 -13.87
CA TYR A 111 6.49 -1.91 -12.41
C TYR A 111 7.36 -0.90 -11.67
N VAL A 112 8.62 -0.72 -12.07
CA VAL A 112 9.52 0.26 -11.45
C VAL A 112 9.00 1.69 -11.66
N THR A 113 8.43 1.98 -12.83
CA THR A 113 7.79 3.28 -13.08
C THR A 113 6.62 3.50 -12.14
N ALA A 114 5.77 2.49 -11.92
CA ALA A 114 4.66 2.57 -10.96
C ALA A 114 5.15 2.77 -9.52
N LEU A 115 6.27 2.15 -9.12
CA LEU A 115 6.87 2.39 -7.80
C LEU A 115 7.39 3.84 -7.66
N PHE A 116 7.94 4.41 -8.72
CA PHE A 116 8.31 5.82 -8.73
C PHE A 116 7.12 6.76 -8.73
N THR A 117 6.01 6.44 -9.41
CA THR A 117 4.82 7.29 -9.33
C THR A 117 4.27 7.31 -7.91
N VAL A 118 4.22 6.16 -7.22
CA VAL A 118 3.88 6.09 -5.79
C VAL A 118 4.82 6.96 -4.96
N MET A 119 6.13 6.85 -5.21
CA MET A 119 7.15 7.70 -4.58
C MET A 119 6.79 9.18 -4.72
N PHE A 120 6.62 9.67 -5.95
CA PHE A 120 6.33 11.08 -6.23
C PHE A 120 4.97 11.54 -5.70
N VAL A 121 3.96 10.67 -5.69
CA VAL A 121 2.64 10.97 -5.10
C VAL A 121 2.76 11.15 -3.59
N CYS A 122 3.49 10.28 -2.88
CA CYS A 122 3.77 10.45 -1.45
C CYS A 122 4.48 11.79 -1.18
N GLY A 123 5.42 12.18 -2.03
CA GLY A 123 6.08 13.48 -1.94
C GLY A 123 5.16 14.66 -2.18
N ALA A 124 4.28 14.58 -3.20
CA ALA A 124 3.30 15.61 -3.47
C ALA A 124 2.35 15.81 -2.27
N ILE A 125 1.90 14.72 -1.63
CA ILE A 125 1.03 14.77 -0.44
C ILE A 125 1.72 15.44 0.76
N GLN A 126 3.02 15.20 0.96
CA GLN A 126 3.77 15.90 2.00
C GLN A 126 3.91 17.40 1.71
N LEU A 127 4.23 17.75 0.46
CA LEU A 127 4.44 19.13 0.04
C LEU A 127 3.15 19.97 0.03
N THR A 128 1.98 19.35 -0.13
CA THR A 128 0.67 20.04 0.00
C THR A 128 0.29 20.30 1.46
N GLY A 129 1.04 19.79 2.43
CA GLY A 129 0.76 19.97 3.86
C GLY A 129 -0.43 19.18 4.39
N CYS A 130 -1.05 18.33 3.55
CA CYS A 130 -2.23 17.53 3.95
C CYS A 130 -1.93 16.58 5.11
N CYS A 131 -0.66 16.16 5.27
CA CYS A 131 -0.20 15.31 6.36
C CYS A 131 0.59 16.06 7.46
N ALA A 132 0.51 17.40 7.55
CA ALA A 132 1.27 18.20 8.52
C ALA A 132 1.09 17.80 10.00
N ARG A 133 0.03 17.05 10.34
CA ARG A 133 -0.22 16.51 11.69
C ARG A 133 0.39 15.12 11.93
N CYS A 134 0.70 14.38 10.88
CA CYS A 134 1.19 13.00 10.95
C CYS A 134 2.63 12.84 10.41
N CYS A 135 3.10 13.76 9.56
CA CYS A 135 4.46 13.76 9.05
C CYS A 135 5.39 14.53 9.99
N PRO A 136 6.61 14.03 10.26
CA PRO A 136 7.61 14.78 11.00
C PRO A 136 7.92 16.09 10.27
N ALA A 137 7.93 17.20 11.01
CA ALA A 137 8.28 18.50 10.45
C ALA A 137 9.72 18.43 9.89
N PRO A 138 9.98 19.03 8.71
CA PRO A 138 11.34 19.09 8.18
C PRO A 138 12.25 19.77 9.21
N VAL A 139 13.35 19.12 9.55
CA VAL A 139 14.35 19.68 10.46
C VAL A 139 15.03 20.81 9.72
N THR A 140 14.60 22.04 9.98
CA THR A 140 15.32 23.23 9.54
C THR A 140 16.66 23.24 10.27
N GLU A 141 17.74 22.84 9.60
CA GLU A 141 19.09 23.11 10.10
C GLU A 141 19.21 24.64 10.26
N PRO A 142 19.62 25.15 11.43
CA PRO A 142 19.74 26.59 11.63
C PRO A 142 20.82 27.12 10.67
N ASP A 143 20.45 28.17 9.91
CA ASP A 143 21.37 28.95 9.08
C ASP A 143 22.63 29.25 9.89
N ALA A 144 23.75 28.60 9.53
CA ALA A 144 25.07 29.07 9.92
C ALA A 144 25.31 30.36 9.14
N GLY A 145 24.90 31.47 9.75
CA GLY A 145 25.10 32.82 9.23
C GLY A 145 26.53 32.99 8.73
N HIS A 146 26.65 33.40 7.47
CA HIS A 146 27.85 34.01 6.94
C HIS A 146 28.02 35.36 7.63
N ASP A 147 28.77 35.39 8.74
CA ASP A 147 29.45 36.59 9.20
C ASP A 147 30.76 36.72 8.41
N HIS A 148 30.75 37.59 7.41
CA HIS A 148 31.95 38.19 6.82
C HIS A 148 31.74 39.70 6.69
#